data_AF-A0A1A3PTQ9-F1
#
_entry.id   AF-A0A1A3PTQ9-F1
#
_cell.length_a   1.000
_cell.length_b   1.000
_cell.length_c   1.000
_cell.angle_alpha   90.00
_cell.angle_beta   90.00
_cell.angle_gamma   90.00
#
_symmetry.space_group_name_H-M   'P 1'
#
loop_
_entity.id
_entity.type
_entity.pdbx_description
1 polymer ?
#
loop_
_entity_poly.entity_id
_entity_poly.type
_entity_poly.pdbx_seq_one_letter_code
_entity_poly.pdbx_strand_id
1 'polypeptide(L)'
;MTDRWVIHPSRFADRQQSASTPFRVVGRVTAHRDHEFACVARVPMAKRAGGRRDPKGRLDFDGDTWSEVAGSALMFARRRNPAAPRIGIKYPGRKRYSWWDGTTSIENRLTGQDAAQHVQAWLEYLFPGAAGRIAVSAR
;
A
#
# COMPACT_ATOMS: atom_id res chain seq x y z
N MET A 1 31.94 -12.40 -48.30
CA MET A 1 31.28 -13.26 -47.30
C MET A 1 30.21 -12.43 -46.63
N THR A 2 28.96 -12.57 -47.07
CA THR A 2 27.81 -11.77 -46.63
C THR A 2 26.97 -12.64 -45.71
N ASP A 3 27.15 -12.47 -44.40
CA ASP A 3 26.30 -13.14 -43.41
C ASP A 3 24.89 -12.54 -43.47
N ARG A 4 23.95 -13.37 -43.93
CA ARG A 4 22.54 -13.03 -44.03
C ARG A 4 21.91 -13.25 -42.65
N TRP A 5 21.71 -12.16 -41.92
CA TRP A 5 20.99 -12.18 -40.64
C TRP A 5 19.59 -12.76 -40.83
N VAL A 6 19.36 -13.95 -40.27
CA VAL A 6 18.02 -14.56 -40.21
C VAL A 6 17.31 -13.99 -38.98
N ILE A 7 16.46 -12.99 -39.20
CA ILE A 7 15.55 -12.48 -38.17
C ILE A 7 14.47 -13.56 -37.97
N HIS A 8 14.52 -14.25 -36.84
CA HIS A 8 13.43 -15.14 -36.42
C HIS A 8 12.14 -14.31 -36.34
N PRO A 9 11.02 -14.79 -36.94
CA PRO A 9 9.74 -14.10 -36.77
C PRO A 9 9.44 -14.02 -35.27
N SER A 10 9.28 -12.79 -34.80
CA SER A 10 8.92 -12.46 -33.44
C SER A 10 7.79 -13.37 -32.94
N ARG A 11 7.83 -13.79 -31.67
CA ARG A 11 6.76 -14.55 -30.97
C ARG A 11 5.39 -13.82 -30.90
N PHE A 12 5.24 -12.73 -31.65
CA PHE A 12 4.04 -11.92 -31.78
C PHE A 12 3.34 -12.13 -33.13
N ALA A 13 3.97 -12.82 -34.09
CA ALA A 13 3.38 -13.16 -35.38
C ALA A 13 2.66 -14.52 -35.33
N ASP A 14 1.78 -14.68 -34.35
CA ASP A 14 0.50 -15.40 -34.44
C ASP A 14 -0.11 -15.39 -33.04
N ARG A 15 -0.83 -14.31 -32.70
CA ARG A 15 -1.78 -14.37 -31.58
C ARG A 15 -3.17 -14.31 -32.17
N GLN A 16 -3.56 -15.45 -32.72
CA GLN A 16 -4.93 -15.91 -32.74
C GLN A 16 -5.63 -15.42 -31.47
N GLN A 17 -6.72 -14.67 -31.67
CA GLN A 17 -7.52 -14.03 -30.63
C GLN A 17 -7.67 -14.97 -29.44
N SER A 18 -6.84 -14.76 -28.42
CA SER A 18 -6.96 -15.50 -27.18
C SER A 18 -8.19 -14.92 -26.51
N ALA A 19 -9.22 -15.75 -26.39
CA ALA A 19 -10.45 -15.45 -25.67
C ALA A 19 -10.13 -14.61 -24.43
N SER A 20 -10.83 -13.49 -24.27
CA SER A 20 -10.72 -12.63 -23.09
C SER A 20 -10.74 -13.51 -21.85
N THR A 21 -9.64 -13.54 -21.11
CA THR A 21 -9.63 -14.23 -19.82
C THR A 21 -10.70 -13.54 -18.98
N PRO A 22 -11.77 -14.22 -18.54
CA PRO A 22 -12.75 -13.57 -17.70
C PRO A 22 -12.03 -13.23 -16.40
N PHE A 23 -11.73 -11.95 -16.19
CA PHE A 23 -11.30 -11.48 -14.89
C PHE A 23 -12.47 -11.76 -13.95
N ARG A 24 -12.31 -12.74 -13.07
CA ARG A 24 -13.30 -13.02 -12.05
C ARG A 24 -13.21 -11.88 -11.06
N VAL A 25 -14.14 -10.95 -11.11
CA VAL A 25 -14.40 -10.05 -9.98
C VAL A 25 -14.88 -10.96 -8.86
N VAL A 26 -13.96 -11.40 -8.01
CA VAL A 26 -14.30 -11.97 -6.72
C VAL A 26 -15.09 -10.88 -6.01
N GLY A 27 -16.34 -11.17 -5.63
CA GLY A 27 -17.32 -10.18 -5.20
C GLY A 27 -16.75 -9.19 -4.19
N ARG A 28 -17.32 -7.98 -4.12
CA ARG A 28 -16.99 -7.01 -3.07
C ARG A 28 -17.14 -7.71 -1.73
N VAL A 29 -16.02 -7.99 -1.06
CA VAL A 29 -16.02 -8.41 0.33
C VAL A 29 -16.64 -7.25 1.09
N THR A 30 -17.85 -7.45 1.58
CA THR A 30 -18.46 -6.56 2.55
C THR A 30 -17.53 -6.56 3.75
N ALA A 31 -16.89 -5.42 4.03
CA ALA A 31 -16.04 -5.27 5.19
C ALA A 31 -16.87 -5.67 6.43
N HIS A 32 -16.47 -6.75 7.10
CA HIS A 32 -17.06 -7.18 8.36
C HIS A 32 -16.98 -5.99 9.33
N ARG A 33 -18.15 -5.50 9.78
CA ARG A 33 -18.25 -4.34 10.67
C ARG A 33 -18.01 -4.67 12.15
N ASP A 34 -17.85 -5.96 12.47
CA ASP A 34 -17.82 -6.44 13.86
C ASP A 34 -16.45 -6.97 14.31
N HIS A 35 -15.41 -6.86 13.46
CA HIS A 35 -14.05 -7.17 13.91
C HIS A 35 -13.38 -5.88 14.39
N GLU A 36 -13.08 -5.86 15.68
CA GLU A 36 -12.22 -4.84 16.27
C GLU A 36 -10.78 -5.15 15.84
N PHE A 37 -10.33 -4.47 14.78
CA PHE A 37 -9.01 -4.69 14.20
C PHE A 37 -7.89 -4.46 15.23
N ALA A 38 -6.86 -5.31 15.15
CA ALA A 38 -5.72 -5.22 16.06
C ALA A 38 -4.91 -3.93 15.89
N CYS A 39 -4.82 -3.41 14.66
CA CYS A 39 -4.08 -2.19 14.33
C CYS A 39 -5.01 -1.13 13.72
N VAL A 40 -4.99 0.09 14.26
CA VAL A 40 -5.79 1.21 13.76
C VAL A 40 -4.96 2.48 13.70
N ALA A 41 -5.01 3.17 12.56
CA ALA A 41 -4.46 4.50 12.36
C ALA A 41 -5.55 5.49 11.96
N ARG A 42 -5.67 6.59 12.71
CA ARG A 42 -6.68 7.63 12.54
C ARG A 42 -6.02 8.91 12.04
N VAL A 43 -6.34 9.31 10.81
CA VAL A 43 -5.80 10.51 10.18
C VAL A 43 -6.89 11.59 10.13
N PRO A 44 -6.74 12.69 10.88
CA PRO A 44 -7.71 13.79 10.84
C PRO A 44 -7.60 14.53 9.51
N MET A 45 -8.62 14.43 8.67
CA MET A 45 -8.63 15.05 7.34
C MET A 45 -9.81 16.01 7.18
N ALA A 46 -9.57 17.17 6.57
CA ALA A 46 -10.62 18.15 6.27
C ALA A 46 -11.77 17.49 5.46
N LYS A 47 -13.02 17.92 5.66
CA LYS A 47 -14.23 17.31 5.06
C LYS A 47 -14.19 17.10 3.53
N ARG A 48 -13.37 17.87 2.81
CA ARG A 48 -13.25 17.82 1.34
C ARG A 48 -12.28 16.75 0.82
N ALA A 49 -11.48 16.16 1.71
CA ALA A 49 -10.50 15.13 1.39
C ALA A 49 -11.17 13.74 1.26
N GLY A 50 -11.94 13.47 0.20
CA GLY A 50 -12.78 12.25 0.05
C GLY A 50 -12.10 10.93 0.44
N GLY A 51 -12.84 9.94 0.95
CA GLY A 51 -12.34 8.68 1.55
C GLY A 51 -13.38 8.03 2.47
N ARG A 52 -13.16 6.79 2.95
CA ARG A 52 -14.02 6.17 3.98
C ARG A 52 -13.80 6.92 5.29
N ARG A 53 -14.83 7.54 5.84
CA ARG A 53 -14.72 8.37 7.04
C ARG A 53 -15.37 7.72 8.24
N ASP A 54 -14.81 7.93 9.42
CA ASP A 54 -15.51 7.70 10.68
C ASP A 54 -16.68 8.69 10.82
N PRO A 55 -17.60 8.47 11.78
CA PRO A 55 -18.71 9.39 12.06
C PRO A 55 -18.26 10.81 12.44
N LYS A 56 -17.00 11.01 12.86
CA LYS A 56 -16.39 12.29 13.20
C LYS A 56 -15.65 12.94 12.01
N GLY A 57 -15.72 12.34 10.81
CA GLY A 57 -15.10 12.82 9.59
C GLY A 57 -13.62 12.49 9.42
N ARG A 58 -13.03 11.63 10.25
CA ARG A 58 -11.63 11.17 10.21
C ARG A 58 -11.46 10.04 9.21
N LEU A 59 -10.29 9.93 8.60
CA LEU A 59 -9.95 8.83 7.73
C LEU A 59 -9.28 7.74 8.58
N ASP A 60 -9.95 6.62 8.73
CA ASP A 60 -9.45 5.49 9.51
C ASP A 60 -8.89 4.42 8.57
N PHE A 61 -7.68 3.98 8.88
CA PHE A 61 -7.03 2.83 8.26
C PHE A 61 -6.90 1.76 9.33
N ASP A 62 -7.52 0.62 9.08
CA ASP A 62 -7.62 -0.48 10.02
C ASP A 62 -7.19 -1.80 9.37
N GLY A 63 -6.73 -2.74 10.19
CA GLY A 63 -6.29 -4.07 9.77
C GLY A 63 -5.75 -4.89 10.92
N ASP A 64 -5.55 -6.18 10.69
CA ASP A 64 -4.99 -7.10 11.69
C ASP A 64 -3.48 -6.92 11.83
N THR A 65 -2.84 -6.30 10.83
CA THR A 65 -1.42 -5.98 10.87
C THR A 65 -1.12 -4.55 10.41
N TRP A 66 -0.02 -3.99 10.89
CA TRP A 66 0.49 -2.70 10.41
C TRP A 66 0.79 -2.68 8.90
N SER A 67 1.04 -3.83 8.28
CA SER A 67 1.23 -3.94 6.83
C SER A 67 -0.06 -3.67 6.06
N GLU A 68 -1.20 -4.12 6.57
CA GLU A 68 -2.53 -3.87 5.98
C GLU A 68 -2.92 -2.41 6.12
N VAL A 69 -2.73 -1.84 7.32
CA VAL A 69 -2.94 -0.41 7.59
C VAL A 69 -2.10 0.43 6.62
N ALA A 70 -0.80 0.11 6.47
CA ALA A 70 0.08 0.82 5.56
C ALA A 70 -0.32 0.64 4.08
N GLY A 71 -0.74 -0.56 3.68
CA GLY A 71 -1.24 -0.81 2.33
C GLY A 71 -2.45 0.06 1.98
N SER A 72 -3.44 0.10 2.87
CA SER A 72 -4.65 0.90 2.72
C SER A 72 -4.35 2.41 2.68
N ALA A 73 -3.48 2.89 3.57
CA ALA A 73 -3.04 4.27 3.60
C ALA A 73 -2.29 4.69 2.33
N LEU A 74 -1.40 3.83 1.84
CA LEU A 74 -0.64 4.09 0.61
C LEU A 74 -1.56 4.17 -0.60
N MET A 75 -2.51 3.24 -0.73
CA MET A 75 -3.49 3.24 -1.81
C MET A 75 -4.30 4.54 -1.83
N PHE A 76 -4.65 5.04 -0.65
CA PHE A 76 -5.32 6.33 -0.52
C PHE A 76 -4.42 7.50 -0.92
N ALA A 77 -3.18 7.56 -0.38
CA ALA A 77 -2.21 8.61 -0.70
C ALA A 77 -1.93 8.70 -2.21
N ARG A 78 -1.85 7.54 -2.88
CA ARG A 78 -1.61 7.43 -4.33
C ARG A 78 -2.70 8.01 -5.22
N ARG A 79 -3.91 8.21 -4.69
CA ARG A 79 -4.97 8.93 -5.43
C ARG A 79 -4.62 10.39 -5.68
N ARG A 80 -3.77 10.99 -4.84
CA ARG A 80 -3.32 12.39 -4.96
C ARG A 80 -1.87 12.48 -5.41
N ASN A 81 -1.01 11.59 -4.92
CA ASN A 81 0.40 11.54 -5.28
C ASN A 81 0.78 10.12 -5.70
N PRO A 82 0.79 9.81 -7.02
CA PRO A 82 1.16 8.49 -7.52
C PRO A 82 2.56 8.03 -7.07
N ALA A 83 3.47 8.95 -6.76
CA ALA A 83 4.82 8.70 -6.29
C ALA A 83 4.93 8.56 -4.76
N ALA A 84 3.82 8.51 -4.02
CA ALA A 84 3.84 8.30 -2.57
C ALA A 84 4.67 7.06 -2.20
N PRO A 85 5.65 7.20 -1.27
CA PRO A 85 6.56 6.12 -0.95
C PRO A 85 5.86 5.01 -0.17
N ARG A 86 6.26 3.77 -0.46
CA ARG A 86 5.91 2.61 0.37
C ARG A 86 6.59 2.76 1.73
N ILE A 87 5.91 2.34 2.81
CA ILE A 87 6.50 2.34 4.15
C ILE A 87 7.80 1.52 4.19
N GLY A 88 7.80 0.36 3.55
CA GLY A 88 8.95 -0.50 3.43
C GLY A 88 8.79 -1.47 2.26
N ILE A 89 9.92 -1.95 1.75
CA ILE A 89 9.97 -2.92 0.67
C ILE A 89 11.12 -3.90 0.92
N LYS A 90 10.82 -5.20 0.76
CA LYS A 90 11.84 -6.24 0.65
C LYS A 90 11.85 -6.72 -0.80
N TYR A 91 12.90 -6.37 -1.53
CA TYR A 91 13.06 -6.83 -2.90
C TYR A 91 13.39 -8.33 -2.93
N PRO A 92 12.86 -9.08 -3.92
CA PRO A 92 13.28 -10.47 -4.14
C PRO A 92 14.81 -10.58 -4.21
N GLY A 93 15.38 -11.58 -3.55
CA GLY A 93 16.82 -11.79 -3.48
C GLY A 93 17.58 -10.88 -2.49
N ARG A 94 16.93 -9.89 -1.86
CA ARG A 94 17.55 -9.08 -0.80
C ARG A 94 17.24 -9.60 0.59
N LYS A 95 18.26 -9.61 1.45
CA LYS A 95 18.14 -10.00 2.87
C LYS A 95 17.59 -8.89 3.77
N ARG A 96 17.52 -7.65 3.27
CA ARG A 96 17.16 -6.45 4.03
C ARG A 96 15.93 -5.77 3.46
N TYR A 97 15.15 -5.17 4.35
CA TYR A 97 14.10 -4.21 4.05
C TYR A 97 14.73 -2.84 3.77
N SER A 98 14.17 -2.11 2.81
CA SER A 98 14.45 -0.69 2.56
C SER A 98 13.22 0.11 2.98
N TRP A 99 13.41 1.13 3.81
CA TRP A 99 12.33 1.90 4.42
C TRP A 99 12.16 3.27 3.76
N TRP A 100 10.99 3.88 3.98
CA TRP A 100 10.63 5.19 3.43
C TRP A 100 11.57 6.33 3.85
N ASP A 101 12.23 6.18 5.00
CA ASP A 101 13.20 7.13 5.58
C ASP A 101 14.63 6.94 5.03
N GLY A 102 14.81 6.07 4.03
CA GLY A 102 16.11 5.75 3.42
C GLY A 102 16.95 4.74 4.22
N THR A 103 16.50 4.32 5.40
CA THR A 103 17.22 3.34 6.21
C THR A 103 16.97 1.90 5.74
N THR A 104 17.77 0.96 6.24
CA THR A 104 17.58 -0.48 5.98
C THR A 104 17.63 -1.29 7.26
N SER A 105 16.92 -2.42 7.31
CA SER A 105 17.01 -3.37 8.42
C SER A 105 16.89 -4.80 7.92
N ILE A 106 17.37 -5.76 8.70
CA ILE A 106 17.16 -7.19 8.43
C ILE A 106 15.74 -7.58 8.83
N GLU A 107 15.27 -7.08 9.96
CA GLU A 107 13.96 -7.35 10.52
C GLU A 107 12.87 -6.45 9.93
N ASN A 108 11.63 -6.94 9.94
CA ASN A 108 10.47 -6.17 9.53
C ASN A 108 10.04 -5.23 10.67
N ARG A 109 10.21 -3.91 10.48
CA ARG A 109 9.77 -2.91 11.46
C ARG A 109 8.26 -2.86 11.66
N LEU A 110 7.46 -3.48 10.79
CA LEU A 110 6.00 -3.53 10.92
C LEU A 110 5.49 -4.63 11.86
N THR A 111 6.38 -5.49 12.37
CA THR A 111 6.02 -6.58 13.31
C THR A 111 6.60 -6.39 14.70
N GLY A 112 7.48 -5.41 14.90
CA GLY A 112 8.14 -5.14 16.18
C GLY A 112 7.31 -4.26 17.12
N GLN A 113 7.79 -4.08 18.34
CA GLN A 113 7.15 -3.25 19.37
C GLN A 113 7.03 -1.77 18.95
N ASP A 114 7.98 -1.29 18.14
CA ASP A 114 8.00 0.09 17.63
C ASP A 114 7.21 0.27 16.31
N ALA A 115 6.51 -0.76 15.84
CA ALA A 115 5.82 -0.72 14.55
C ALA A 115 4.79 0.41 14.47
N ALA A 116 4.02 0.64 15.54
CA ALA A 116 3.03 1.70 15.60
C ALA A 116 3.67 3.08 15.41
N GLN A 117 4.80 3.35 16.08
CA GLN A 117 5.52 4.62 15.98
C GLN A 117 6.09 4.82 14.58
N HIS A 118 6.65 3.76 13.99
CA HIS A 118 7.17 3.80 12.62
C HIS A 118 6.07 4.08 11.59
N VAL A 119 4.90 3.46 11.75
CA VAL A 119 3.72 3.73 10.92
C VAL A 119 3.23 5.16 11.09
N GLN A 120 3.18 5.66 12.33
CA GLN A 120 2.75 7.03 12.59
C GLN A 120 3.65 8.04 11.87
N ALA A 121 4.97 7.93 12.02
CA ALA A 121 5.93 8.83 11.37
C ALA A 121 5.80 8.80 9.84
N TRP A 122 5.61 7.62 9.26
CA TRP A 122 5.37 7.48 7.83
C TRP A 122 4.04 8.10 7.37
N LEU A 123 2.97 7.96 8.17
CA LEU A 123 1.67 8.59 7.88
C LEU A 123 1.74 10.12 7.95
N GLU A 124 2.50 10.66 8.91
CA GLU A 124 2.74 12.10 9.03
C GLU A 124 3.47 12.63 7.79
N TYR A 125 4.44 11.86 7.27
CA TYR A 125 5.09 12.16 6.00
C TYR A 125 4.12 12.11 4.80
N LEU A 126 3.24 11.10 4.74
CA LEU A 126 2.29 10.95 3.63
C LEU A 126 1.16 11.99 3.63
N PHE A 127 0.75 12.46 4.81
CA PHE A 127 -0.40 13.35 4.98
C PHE A 127 0.01 14.64 5.70
N PRO A 128 0.88 15.48 5.11
CA PRO A 128 1.33 16.72 5.75
C PRO A 128 0.20 17.73 5.98
N GLY A 129 -0.91 17.61 5.25
CA GLY A 129 -2.11 18.43 5.41
C GLY A 129 -3.16 17.88 6.37
N ALA A 130 -2.80 16.92 7.24
CA ALA A 130 -3.70 16.45 8.28
C ALA A 130 -4.10 17.61 9.21
N ALA A 131 -5.37 17.69 9.56
CA ALA A 131 -5.93 18.79 10.36
C ALA A 131 -5.58 18.70 11.87
N GLY A 132 -4.75 17.74 12.26
CA GLY A 132 -4.36 17.48 13.64
C GLY A 132 -3.42 16.29 13.73
N ARG A 133 -3.15 15.85 14.96
CA ARG A 133 -2.23 14.72 15.22
C ARG A 133 -2.81 13.40 14.71
N ILE A 134 -1.98 12.64 14.02
CA ILE A 134 -2.28 11.27 13.60
C ILE A 134 -2.17 10.37 14.83
N ALA A 135 -3.21 9.58 15.09
CA ALA A 135 -3.24 8.66 16.22
C ALA A 135 -3.13 7.22 15.72
N VAL A 136 -2.26 6.44 16.35
CA VAL A 136 -2.09 5.01 16.10
C VAL A 136 -2.37 4.24 17.38
N SER A 137 -3.03 3.09 17.26
CA SER A 137 -3.27 2.18 18.37
C SER A 137 -3.13 0.74 17.88
N ALA A 138 -2.42 -0.07 18.67
CA ALA A 138 -2.41 -1.52 18.56
C ALA A 138 -2.97 -2.12 19.85
N ARG A 139 -3.64 -3.26 19.75
CA ARG A 139 -4.07 -4.09 20.88
C ARG A 139 -3.06 -5.19 21.20
#